data_AF-A0A7C4JN80-F1
#
_entry.id   AF-A0A7C4JN80-F1
#
_cell.length_a   1.000
_cell.length_b   1.000
_cell.length_c   1.000
_cell.angle_alpha   90.00
_cell.angle_beta   90.00
_cell.angle_gamma   90.00
#
_symmetry.space_group_name_H-M   'P 1'
#
loop_
_entity.id
_entity.type
_entity.pdbx_description
1 polymer ?
#
loop_
_entity_poly.entity_id
_entity_poly.type
_entity_poly.pdbx_seq_one_letter_code
_entity_poly.pdbx_strand_id
1 'polypeptide(L)'
;MRSDYIPGNLPHRSEHIRRLGEILSPSLRFSRASNVFIYGKTGTGKTAVVKYVFKRFKEVADLERLPLQFSYINCRIAGTEYRVLAELCDSIGVRVPFTGLSKAEVFNRFRSSLKEKNMFLITCLDEIDVLVKNYGDNLLYELTRINEGFEAGGLNLVGVSNDLHFKELLDPRVLSSLSEEELVFHPYTALELVDILMERAA
;
A
#
# COMPACT_ATOMS: atom_id res chain seq x y z
N MET A 1 8.68 6.80 22.36
CA MET A 1 8.73 5.56 21.55
C MET A 1 8.93 5.95 20.10
N ARG A 2 9.88 5.35 19.38
CA ARG A 2 10.00 5.56 17.92
C ARG A 2 8.72 5.03 17.26
N SER A 3 8.03 5.86 16.48
CA SER A 3 6.77 5.53 15.79
C SER A 3 6.90 4.41 14.74
N ASP A 4 8.13 4.01 14.42
CA ASP A 4 8.43 3.16 13.26
C ASP A 4 8.80 1.72 13.64
N TYR A 5 8.77 1.36 14.92
CA TYR A 5 9.06 -0.01 15.35
C TYR A 5 7.93 -0.97 14.93
N ILE A 6 8.27 -1.95 14.08
CA ILE A 6 7.38 -3.04 13.71
C ILE A 6 7.72 -4.23 14.62
N PRO A 7 6.85 -4.61 15.56
CA PRO A 7 7.11 -5.75 16.43
C PRO A 7 7.17 -7.06 15.65
N GLY A 8 7.91 -8.03 16.17
CA GLY A 8 8.05 -9.37 15.56
C GLY A 8 6.75 -10.19 15.61
N ASN A 9 5.81 -9.79 16.45
CA ASN A 9 4.49 -10.37 16.61
C ASN A 9 3.43 -9.26 16.73
N LEU A 10 2.22 -9.56 16.27
CA LEU A 10 1.08 -8.65 16.27
C LEU A 10 -0.13 -9.43 16.80
N PRO A 11 -0.27 -9.54 18.14
CA PRO A 11 -1.36 -10.30 18.73
C PRO A 11 -2.71 -9.72 18.28
N HIS A 12 -3.72 -10.59 18.19
CA HIS A 12 -5.08 -10.26 17.76
C HIS A 12 -5.20 -9.78 16.31
N ARG A 13 -4.14 -9.90 15.49
CA ARG A 13 -4.14 -9.57 14.05
C ARG A 13 -3.63 -10.70 13.15
N SER A 14 -3.51 -11.92 13.67
CA SER A 14 -3.05 -13.09 12.92
C SER A 14 -3.90 -13.35 11.67
N GLU A 15 -5.22 -13.24 11.77
CA GLU A 15 -6.12 -13.42 10.62
C GLU A 15 -5.95 -12.32 9.56
N HIS A 16 -5.74 -11.06 9.98
CA HIS A 16 -5.45 -9.96 9.04
C HIS A 16 -4.12 -10.17 8.32
N ILE A 17 -3.10 -10.63 9.04
CA ILE A 17 -1.78 -10.96 8.46
C ILE A 17 -1.91 -12.12 7.48
N ARG A 18 -2.61 -13.20 7.88
CA ARG A 18 -2.84 -14.37 7.03
C ARG A 18 -3.56 -13.97 5.75
N ARG A 19 -4.68 -13.27 5.86
CA ARG A 19 -5.49 -12.90 4.70
C ARG A 19 -4.79 -11.92 3.77
N LEU A 20 -4.09 -10.90 4.30
CA LEU A 20 -3.27 -10.01 3.47
C LEU A 20 -2.13 -10.78 2.78
N GLY A 21 -1.49 -11.70 3.49
CA GLY A 21 -0.47 -12.59 2.92
C GLY A 21 -1.01 -13.47 1.80
N GLU A 22 -2.19 -14.07 1.97
CA GLU A 22 -2.86 -14.88 0.93
C GLU A 22 -3.13 -14.06 -0.34
N ILE A 23 -3.70 -12.86 -0.19
CA ILE A 23 -4.01 -11.99 -1.32
C ILE A 23 -2.74 -11.59 -2.08
N LEU A 24 -1.66 -11.27 -1.37
CA LEU A 24 -0.40 -10.83 -1.98
C LEU A 24 0.48 -11.98 -2.48
N SER A 25 0.27 -13.21 -2.00
CA SER A 25 1.09 -14.39 -2.34
C SER A 25 1.29 -14.68 -3.83
N PRO A 26 0.34 -14.39 -4.76
CA PRO A 26 0.58 -14.57 -6.20
C PRO A 26 1.78 -13.81 -6.73
N SER A 27 2.12 -12.65 -6.14
CA SER A 27 3.28 -11.84 -6.51
C SER A 27 4.62 -12.57 -6.37
N LEU A 28 4.71 -13.49 -5.41
CA LEU A 28 5.89 -14.35 -5.22
C LEU A 28 6.06 -15.39 -6.34
N ARG A 29 5.02 -15.62 -7.14
CA ARG A 29 5.03 -16.53 -8.30
C ARG A 29 4.98 -15.77 -9.63
N PHE A 30 5.43 -14.51 -9.66
CA PHE A 30 5.43 -13.64 -10.84
C PHE A 30 4.03 -13.43 -11.45
N SER A 31 2.99 -13.48 -10.61
CA SER A 31 1.62 -13.17 -11.01
C SER A 31 1.15 -11.92 -10.28
N ARG A 32 0.27 -11.14 -10.92
CA ARG A 32 -0.31 -9.97 -10.26
C ARG A 32 -1.25 -10.44 -9.15
N ALA A 33 -1.09 -9.84 -7.98
CA ALA A 33 -2.06 -9.98 -6.89
C ALA A 33 -3.32 -9.15 -7.18
N SER A 34 -4.32 -9.24 -6.31
CA SER A 34 -5.43 -8.29 -6.29
C SER A 34 -5.06 -7.02 -5.53
N ASN A 35 -5.65 -5.89 -5.93
CA ASN A 35 -5.62 -4.67 -5.13
C ASN A 35 -6.40 -4.89 -3.82
N VAL A 36 -5.91 -4.32 -2.73
CA VAL A 36 -6.48 -4.50 -1.40
C VAL A 36 -6.87 -3.16 -0.82
N PHE A 37 -8.14 -3.02 -0.43
CA PHE A 37 -8.60 -1.89 0.33
C PHE A 37 -8.78 -2.26 1.81
N ILE A 38 -8.04 -1.57 2.67
CA ILE A 38 -8.01 -1.78 4.12
C ILE A 38 -8.61 -0.58 4.83
N TYR A 39 -9.59 -0.81 5.71
CA TYR A 39 -10.22 0.27 6.45
C TYR A 39 -10.57 -0.10 7.90
N GLY A 40 -10.65 0.93 8.74
CA GLY A 40 -10.93 0.81 10.17
C GLY A 40 -10.47 2.04 10.92
N LYS A 41 -10.90 2.24 12.17
CA LYS A 41 -10.52 3.42 12.97
C LYS A 41 -9.01 3.52 13.22
N THR A 42 -8.53 4.69 13.59
CA THR A 42 -7.12 4.88 14.01
C THR A 42 -6.78 3.97 15.20
N GLY A 43 -5.54 3.47 15.25
CA GLY A 43 -5.08 2.61 16.34
C GLY A 43 -5.51 1.15 16.26
N THR A 44 -6.21 0.73 15.20
CA THR A 44 -6.58 -0.69 15.02
C THR A 44 -5.47 -1.59 14.47
N GLY A 45 -4.29 -1.05 14.16
CA GLY A 45 -3.13 -1.87 13.74
C GLY A 45 -2.98 -2.10 12.23
N LYS A 46 -3.77 -1.41 11.39
CA LYS A 46 -3.68 -1.48 9.90
C LYS A 46 -2.24 -1.31 9.39
N THR A 47 -1.63 -0.17 9.71
CA THR A 47 -0.25 0.17 9.30
C THR A 47 0.76 -0.87 9.78
N ALA A 48 0.60 -1.37 11.02
CA ALA A 48 1.51 -2.37 11.58
C ALA A 48 1.43 -3.70 10.82
N VAL A 49 0.22 -4.17 10.50
CA VAL A 49 0.01 -5.39 9.71
C VAL A 49 0.57 -5.26 8.31
N VAL A 50 0.30 -4.14 7.60
CA VAL A 50 0.82 -3.95 6.24
C VAL A 50 2.34 -3.92 6.24
N LYS A 51 2.96 -3.14 7.12
CA LYS A 51 4.42 -3.08 7.23
C LYS A 51 5.02 -4.44 7.61
N TYR A 52 4.36 -5.20 8.50
CA TYR A 52 4.79 -6.54 8.88
C TYR A 52 4.78 -7.50 7.68
N VAL A 53 3.66 -7.57 6.93
CA VAL A 53 3.55 -8.43 5.75
C VAL A 53 4.54 -8.02 4.67
N PHE A 54 4.68 -6.71 4.39
CA PHE A 54 5.64 -6.22 3.39
C PHE A 54 7.07 -6.57 3.76
N LYS A 55 7.44 -6.47 5.04
CA LYS A 55 8.76 -6.89 5.52
C LYS A 55 9.00 -8.37 5.24
N ARG A 56 8.06 -9.25 5.60
CA ARG A 56 8.17 -10.70 5.36
C ARG A 56 8.26 -11.05 3.88
N PHE A 57 7.43 -10.42 3.06
CA PHE A 57 7.46 -10.64 1.62
C PHE A 57 8.76 -10.15 0.99
N LYS A 58 9.28 -9.00 1.44
CA LYS A 58 10.56 -8.48 0.98
C LYS A 58 11.71 -9.42 1.35
N GLU A 59 11.73 -9.97 2.56
CA GLU A 59 12.73 -10.97 2.98
C GLU A 59 12.75 -12.18 2.02
N VAL A 60 11.58 -12.67 1.62
CA VAL A 60 11.48 -13.78 0.64
C VAL A 60 11.88 -13.34 -0.77
N ALA A 61 11.42 -12.18 -1.22
CA ALA A 61 11.74 -11.67 -2.56
C ALA A 61 13.24 -11.42 -2.74
N ASP A 62 13.92 -10.90 -1.72
CA ASP A 62 15.36 -10.65 -1.74
C ASP A 62 16.15 -11.98 -1.72
N LEU A 63 15.72 -12.96 -0.91
CA LEU A 63 16.33 -14.28 -0.83
C LEU A 63 16.27 -15.03 -2.17
N GLU A 64 15.09 -15.01 -2.80
CA GLU A 64 14.81 -15.69 -4.07
C GLU A 64 15.16 -14.82 -5.31
N ARG A 65 15.65 -13.59 -5.09
CA ARG A 65 16.02 -12.61 -6.13
C ARG A 65 14.89 -12.35 -7.14
N LEU A 66 13.66 -12.22 -6.64
CA LEU A 66 12.48 -11.95 -7.46
C LEU A 66 12.49 -10.49 -7.96
N PRO A 67 11.97 -10.18 -9.16
CA PRO A 67 11.76 -8.83 -9.66
C PRO A 67 10.51 -8.21 -9.01
N LEU A 68 10.44 -8.28 -7.68
CA LEU A 68 9.33 -7.84 -6.86
C LEU A 68 9.82 -6.80 -5.85
N GLN A 69 9.26 -5.60 -5.93
CA GLN A 69 9.57 -4.48 -5.04
C GLN A 69 8.36 -4.12 -4.18
N PHE A 70 8.65 -3.52 -3.02
CA PHE A 70 7.65 -3.08 -2.05
C PHE A 70 7.88 -1.61 -1.72
N SER A 71 6.82 -0.82 -1.77
CA SER A 71 6.84 0.60 -1.41
C SER A 71 5.76 0.90 -0.37
N TYR A 72 6.07 1.73 0.62
CA TYR A 72 5.11 2.19 1.61
C TYR A 72 5.15 3.72 1.64
N ILE A 73 4.02 4.35 1.33
CA ILE A 73 3.88 5.79 1.21
C ILE A 73 2.78 6.22 2.18
N ASN A 74 3.12 7.06 3.15
CA ASN A 74 2.11 7.70 3.98
C ASN A 74 1.63 8.97 3.27
N CYS A 75 0.40 8.97 2.77
CA CYS A 75 -0.18 10.05 1.99
C CYS A 75 -0.35 11.36 2.79
N ARG A 76 -0.50 11.28 4.12
CA ARG A 76 -0.52 12.47 4.99
C ARG A 76 0.85 13.15 5.04
N ILE A 77 1.94 12.38 5.07
CA ILE A 77 3.33 12.91 5.09
C ILE A 77 3.75 13.41 3.71
N ALA A 78 3.44 12.64 2.65
CA ALA A 78 3.69 13.05 1.28
C ALA A 78 2.94 14.36 0.97
N GLY A 79 1.67 14.45 1.39
CA GLY A 79 0.89 15.69 1.40
C GLY A 79 0.35 16.14 0.05
N THR A 80 0.91 15.68 -1.08
CA THR A 80 0.42 16.00 -2.43
C THR A 80 0.53 14.79 -3.37
N GLU A 81 -0.29 14.77 -4.43
CA GLU A 81 -0.22 13.75 -5.48
C GLU A 81 1.17 13.69 -6.15
N TYR A 82 1.81 14.84 -6.36
CA TYR A 82 3.15 14.91 -6.95
C TYR A 82 4.18 14.19 -6.07
N ARG A 83 4.12 14.39 -4.74
CA ARG A 83 5.07 13.75 -3.81
C ARG A 83 4.83 12.25 -3.71
N VAL A 84 3.57 11.81 -3.74
CA VAL A 84 3.24 10.37 -3.85
C VAL A 84 3.84 9.77 -5.12
N LEU A 85 3.68 10.43 -6.27
CA LEU A 85 4.28 9.98 -7.55
C LEU A 85 5.82 9.99 -7.52
N ALA A 86 6.42 11.00 -6.91
CA ALA A 86 7.87 11.07 -6.77
C ALA A 86 8.42 9.94 -5.88
N GLU A 87 7.75 9.62 -4.77
CA GLU A 87 8.10 8.49 -3.89
C GLU A 87 7.90 7.14 -4.60
N LEU A 88 6.86 7.00 -5.41
CA LEU A 88 6.67 5.83 -6.28
C LEU A 88 7.82 5.65 -7.27
N CYS A 89 8.22 6.71 -7.96
CA CYS A 89 9.39 6.70 -8.84
C CYS A 89 10.67 6.31 -8.10
N ASP A 90 10.93 6.93 -6.94
CA ASP A 90 12.11 6.64 -6.13
C ASP A 90 12.17 5.17 -5.71
N SER A 91 11.02 4.57 -5.36
CA SER A 91 10.92 3.16 -4.96
C SER A 91 11.34 2.16 -6.05
N ILE A 92 11.34 2.59 -7.32
CA ILE A 92 11.81 1.80 -8.46
C ILE A 92 13.10 2.36 -9.08
N GLY A 93 13.80 3.25 -8.38
CA GLY A 93 15.08 3.83 -8.79
C GLY A 93 14.97 4.86 -9.91
N VAL A 94 13.82 5.51 -10.08
CA VAL A 94 13.60 6.58 -11.05
C VAL A 94 13.77 7.93 -10.35
N ARG A 95 14.76 8.71 -10.75
CA ARG A 95 14.99 10.04 -10.18
C ARG A 95 14.00 11.05 -10.75
N VAL A 96 13.25 11.69 -9.85
CA VAL A 96 12.34 12.79 -10.16
C VAL A 96 12.91 14.07 -9.55
N PRO A 97 13.13 15.14 -10.32
CA PRO A 97 13.57 16.42 -9.76
C PRO A 97 12.51 17.01 -8.82
N PHE A 98 12.96 17.83 -7.87
CA PHE A 98 12.06 18.47 -6.90
C PHE A 98 11.01 19.37 -7.57
N THR A 99 11.36 20.00 -8.70
CA THR A 99 10.46 20.84 -9.51
C THR A 99 10.76 20.70 -11.01
N GLY A 100 9.89 21.29 -11.85
CA GLY A 100 10.12 21.42 -13.29
C GLY A 100 9.44 20.35 -14.15
N LEU A 101 8.88 19.31 -13.54
CA LEU A 101 8.05 18.31 -14.23
C LEU A 101 6.57 18.46 -13.86
N SER A 102 5.70 18.22 -14.83
CA SER A 102 4.27 18.09 -14.57
C SER A 102 3.96 16.74 -13.91
N LYS A 103 2.85 16.64 -13.18
CA LYS A 103 2.38 15.36 -12.60
C LYS A 103 2.27 14.26 -13.67
N ALA A 104 1.74 14.60 -14.84
CA ALA A 104 1.59 13.68 -15.96
C ALA A 104 2.95 13.14 -16.46
N GLU A 105 3.97 14.00 -16.54
CA GLU A 105 5.32 13.57 -16.92
C GLU A 105 5.95 12.63 -15.87
N VAL A 106 5.77 12.92 -14.58
CA VAL A 106 6.24 12.03 -13.50
C VAL A 106 5.51 10.68 -13.55
N PHE A 107 4.19 10.69 -13.74
CA PHE A 107 3.39 9.48 -13.89
C PHE A 107 3.82 8.64 -15.11
N ASN A 108 4.07 9.29 -16.25
CA ASN A 108 4.54 8.61 -17.45
C ASN A 108 5.92 7.97 -17.23
N ARG A 109 6.85 8.67 -16.57
CA ARG A 109 8.16 8.09 -16.21
C ARG A 109 8.01 6.88 -15.30
N PHE A 110 7.14 6.95 -14.30
CA PHE A 110 6.83 5.83 -13.41
C PHE A 110 6.31 4.63 -14.21
N ARG A 111 5.26 4.84 -15.02
CA ARG A 111 4.61 3.79 -15.83
C ARG A 111 5.58 3.15 -16.82
N SER A 112 6.31 3.95 -17.59
CA SER A 112 7.28 3.43 -18.57
C SER A 112 8.38 2.62 -17.89
N SER A 113 8.91 3.11 -16.76
CA SER A 113 9.97 2.41 -16.03
C SER A 113 9.50 1.09 -15.43
N LEU A 114 8.28 1.00 -14.91
CA LEU A 114 7.70 -0.26 -14.44
C LEU A 114 7.59 -1.27 -15.59
N LYS A 115 7.09 -0.82 -16.74
CA LYS A 115 6.90 -1.65 -17.93
C LYS A 115 8.23 -2.14 -18.52
N GLU A 116 9.20 -1.24 -18.72
CA GLU A 116 10.51 -1.58 -19.28
C GLU A 116 11.28 -2.58 -18.41
N LYS A 117 11.12 -2.50 -17.08
CA LYS A 117 11.79 -3.40 -16.13
C LYS A 117 11.05 -4.73 -15.94
N ASN A 118 9.84 -4.91 -16.49
CA ASN A 118 8.94 -6.03 -16.18
C ASN A 118 8.81 -6.30 -14.67
N MET A 119 8.83 -5.22 -13.88
CA MET A 119 8.91 -5.29 -12.42
C MET A 119 7.51 -5.38 -11.81
N PHE A 120 7.36 -6.23 -10.80
CA PHE A 120 6.19 -6.22 -9.94
C PHE A 120 6.46 -5.25 -8.78
N LEU A 121 5.55 -4.31 -8.55
CA LEU A 121 5.60 -3.38 -7.43
C LEU A 121 4.33 -3.50 -6.61
N ILE A 122 4.46 -3.84 -5.33
CA ILE A 122 3.37 -3.75 -4.37
C ILE A 122 3.56 -2.46 -3.57
N THR A 123 2.61 -1.52 -3.70
CA THR A 123 2.65 -0.23 -3.01
C THR A 123 1.52 -0.13 -2.00
N CYS A 124 1.85 0.16 -0.76
CA CYS A 124 0.91 0.65 0.23
C CYS A 124 0.80 2.16 0.14
N LEU A 125 -0.41 2.66 -0.10
CA LEU A 125 -0.77 4.04 0.12
C LEU A 125 -1.51 4.09 1.47
N ASP A 126 -0.89 4.66 2.50
CA ASP A 126 -1.46 4.77 3.84
C ASP A 126 -2.09 6.14 4.08
N GLU A 127 -3.20 6.16 4.83
CA GLU A 127 -4.06 7.34 5.02
C GLU A 127 -4.50 7.99 3.69
N ILE A 128 -4.91 7.18 2.71
CA ILE A 128 -5.30 7.66 1.38
C ILE A 128 -6.50 8.60 1.40
N ASP A 129 -7.32 8.52 2.45
CA ASP A 129 -8.44 9.41 2.65
C ASP A 129 -8.03 10.87 2.73
N VAL A 130 -6.83 11.17 3.25
CA VAL A 130 -6.28 12.53 3.29
C VAL A 130 -5.99 13.05 1.89
N LEU A 131 -5.42 12.21 1.02
CA LEU A 131 -5.08 12.61 -0.34
C LEU A 131 -6.34 12.89 -1.15
N VAL A 132 -7.31 11.98 -1.13
CA VAL A 132 -8.54 12.09 -1.92
C VAL A 132 -9.39 13.27 -1.47
N LYS A 133 -9.52 13.51 -0.17
CA LYS A 133 -10.29 14.67 0.34
C LYS A 133 -9.70 16.01 -0.12
N ASN A 134 -8.39 16.08 -0.32
CA ASN A 134 -7.69 17.31 -0.69
C ASN A 134 -7.55 17.51 -2.21
N TYR A 135 -7.42 16.43 -2.99
CA TYR A 135 -7.06 16.48 -4.41
C TYR A 135 -8.01 15.72 -5.35
N GLY A 136 -8.99 14.99 -4.81
CA GLY A 136 -9.82 14.06 -5.57
C GLY A 136 -9.15 12.69 -5.76
N ASP A 137 -9.83 11.80 -6.48
CA ASP A 137 -9.41 10.41 -6.69
C ASP A 137 -8.76 10.16 -8.06
N ASN A 138 -8.44 11.21 -8.82
CA ASN A 138 -7.83 11.11 -10.15
C ASN A 138 -6.51 10.31 -10.14
N LEU A 139 -5.62 10.55 -9.17
CA LEU A 139 -4.39 9.76 -9.06
C LEU A 139 -4.68 8.28 -8.81
N LEU A 140 -5.70 7.95 -8.00
CA LEU A 140 -6.08 6.55 -7.76
C LEU A 140 -6.66 5.93 -9.03
N TYR A 141 -7.45 6.67 -9.81
CA TYR A 141 -7.93 6.23 -11.12
C TYR A 141 -6.77 5.89 -12.08
N GLU A 142 -5.77 6.76 -12.16
CA GLU A 142 -4.59 6.53 -13.00
C GLU A 142 -3.75 5.33 -12.52
N LEU A 143 -3.51 5.21 -11.21
CA LEU A 143 -2.74 4.11 -10.63
C LEU A 143 -3.44 2.76 -10.74
N THR A 144 -4.76 2.69 -10.52
CA THR A 144 -5.53 1.44 -10.64
C THR A 144 -5.56 0.90 -12.08
N ARG A 145 -5.41 1.77 -13.08
CA ARG A 145 -5.40 1.42 -14.51
C ARG A 145 -4.01 1.33 -15.12
N ILE A 146 -2.95 1.58 -14.35
CA ILE A 146 -1.58 1.66 -14.87
C ILE A 146 -1.16 0.39 -15.61
N ASN A 147 -1.70 -0.75 -15.18
CA ASN A 147 -1.44 -2.10 -15.67
C ASN A 147 -2.04 -2.39 -17.06
N GLU A 148 -2.88 -1.50 -17.60
CA GLU A 148 -3.39 -1.63 -18.98
C GLU A 148 -2.21 -1.62 -19.97
N GLY A 149 -2.12 -2.65 -20.82
CA GLY A 149 -1.06 -2.80 -21.83
C GLY A 149 0.29 -3.27 -21.28
N PHE A 150 0.32 -3.85 -20.08
CA PHE A 150 1.50 -4.54 -19.52
C PHE A 150 1.43 -6.03 -19.89
N GLU A 151 2.52 -6.56 -20.45
CA GLU A 151 2.65 -8.00 -20.75
C GLU A 151 3.22 -8.78 -19.55
N ALA A 152 4.11 -8.15 -18.80
CA ALA A 152 4.69 -8.66 -17.56
C ALA A 152 4.93 -7.51 -16.56
N GLY A 153 5.08 -7.86 -15.28
CA GLY A 153 5.15 -6.90 -14.19
C GLY A 153 3.80 -6.20 -13.91
N GLY A 154 3.86 -5.14 -13.12
CA GLY A 154 2.70 -4.32 -12.80
C GLY A 154 2.74 -3.71 -11.42
N LEU A 155 1.73 -2.90 -11.13
CA LEU A 155 1.48 -2.29 -9.84
C LEU A 155 0.33 -2.99 -9.13
N ASN A 156 0.52 -3.28 -7.86
CA ASN A 156 -0.49 -3.74 -6.93
C ASN A 156 -0.64 -2.71 -5.81
N LEU A 157 -1.87 -2.28 -5.56
CA LEU A 157 -2.17 -1.26 -4.56
C LEU A 157 -2.72 -1.90 -3.28
N VAL A 158 -2.18 -1.47 -2.14
CA VAL A 158 -2.76 -1.64 -0.82
C VAL A 158 -3.18 -0.27 -0.32
N GLY A 159 -4.46 0.06 -0.44
CA GLY A 159 -5.02 1.33 0.02
C GLY A 159 -5.45 1.23 1.48
N VAL A 160 -4.92 2.07 2.37
CA VAL A 160 -5.30 2.08 3.79
C VAL A 160 -6.01 3.39 4.12
N SER A 161 -7.21 3.31 4.68
CA SER A 161 -8.00 4.46 5.14
C SER A 161 -8.35 4.34 6.63
N ASN A 162 -8.32 5.48 7.33
CA ASN A 162 -8.85 5.58 8.70
C ASN A 162 -10.33 5.97 8.73
N ASP A 163 -10.91 6.31 7.58
CA ASP A 163 -12.29 6.75 7.42
C ASP A 163 -13.18 5.60 6.91
N LEU A 164 -14.22 5.27 7.68
CA LEU A 164 -15.18 4.21 7.36
C LEU A 164 -16.10 4.59 6.19
N HIS A 165 -16.30 5.89 5.93
CA HIS A 165 -17.11 6.42 4.83
C HIS A 165 -16.29 6.72 3.58
N PHE A 166 -15.00 6.41 3.58
CA PHE A 166 -14.10 6.73 2.46
C PHE A 166 -14.59 6.19 1.11
N LYS A 167 -15.26 5.04 1.10
CA LYS A 167 -15.80 4.44 -0.13
C LYS A 167 -16.83 5.34 -0.82
N GLU A 168 -17.56 6.15 -0.06
CA GLU A 168 -18.58 7.07 -0.56
C GLU A 168 -17.95 8.29 -1.27
N LEU A 169 -16.65 8.53 -1.05
CA LEU A 169 -15.90 9.62 -1.66
C LEU A 169 -15.24 9.23 -2.98
N LEU A 170 -15.21 7.94 -3.33
CA LEU A 170 -14.57 7.44 -4.53
C LEU A 170 -15.57 7.29 -5.67
N ASP A 171 -15.13 7.60 -6.89
CA ASP A 171 -15.86 7.19 -8.08
C ASP A 171 -16.02 5.65 -8.09
N PRO A 172 -17.19 5.12 -8.50
CA PRO A 172 -17.45 3.68 -8.49
C PRO A 172 -16.42 2.85 -9.27
N ARG A 173 -15.78 3.40 -10.29
CA ARG A 173 -14.73 2.71 -11.07
C ARG A 173 -13.43 2.60 -10.30
N VAL A 174 -13.08 3.66 -9.56
CA VAL A 174 -11.90 3.68 -8.68
C VAL A 174 -12.12 2.70 -7.53
N LEU A 175 -13.29 2.78 -6.87
CA LEU A 175 -13.64 1.86 -5.79
C LEU A 175 -13.55 0.41 -6.26
N SER A 176 -14.25 0.05 -7.35
CA SER A 176 -14.24 -1.31 -7.90
C SER A 176 -12.83 -1.85 -8.17
N SER A 177 -11.95 -1.00 -8.71
CA SER A 177 -10.57 -1.41 -9.04
C SER A 177 -9.65 -1.44 -7.81
N LEU A 178 -9.88 -0.59 -6.81
CA LEU A 178 -9.08 -0.51 -5.58
C LEU A 178 -9.49 -1.60 -4.58
N SER A 179 -10.77 -1.93 -4.52
CA SER A 179 -11.37 -2.87 -3.56
C SER A 179 -11.71 -4.22 -4.20
N GLU A 180 -10.79 -4.77 -5.00
CA GLU A 180 -10.92 -6.16 -5.48
C GLU A 180 -10.97 -7.12 -4.29
N GLU A 181 -10.15 -6.84 -3.27
CA GLU A 181 -10.19 -7.47 -1.96
C GLU A 181 -10.33 -6.42 -0.86
N GLU A 182 -11.08 -6.75 0.21
CA GLU A 182 -11.32 -5.85 1.33
C GLU A 182 -10.93 -6.45 2.69
N LEU A 183 -10.22 -5.68 3.51
CA LEU A 183 -9.86 -6.05 4.87
C LEU A 183 -10.36 -5.01 5.89
N VAL A 184 -11.26 -5.46 6.78
CA VAL A 184 -11.83 -4.60 7.82
C VAL A 184 -11.11 -4.80 9.16
N PHE A 185 -10.67 -3.70 9.74
CA PHE A 185 -10.02 -3.68 11.05
C PHE A 185 -10.95 -3.11 12.11
N HIS A 186 -11.58 -4.00 12.87
CA HIS A 186 -12.38 -3.66 14.04
C HIS A 186 -11.48 -3.13 15.18
N PRO A 187 -11.98 -2.19 16.01
CA PRO A 187 -11.27 -1.74 17.21
C PRO A 187 -10.91 -2.92 18.13
N TYR A 188 -9.80 -2.78 18.86
CA TYR A 188 -9.44 -3.77 19.87
C TYR A 188 -10.43 -3.73 21.04
N THR A 189 -10.72 -4.89 21.61
CA THR A 189 -11.40 -4.97 22.90
C THR A 189 -10.47 -4.56 24.03
N ALA A 190 -11.02 -4.26 25.21
CA ALA A 190 -10.22 -3.89 26.37
C ALA A 190 -9.21 -4.99 26.76
N LEU A 191 -9.61 -6.27 26.67
CA LEU A 191 -8.75 -7.41 26.97
C LEU A 191 -7.61 -7.52 25.95
N GLU A 192 -7.91 -7.36 24.66
CA GLU A 192 -6.89 -7.40 23.60
C GLU A 192 -5.85 -6.29 23.78
N LEU A 193 -6.27 -5.09 24.20
CA LEU A 193 -5.35 -3.99 24.50
C LEU A 193 -4.44 -4.32 25.70
N VAL A 194 -4.98 -4.95 26.74
CA VAL A 194 -4.19 -5.39 27.89
C VAL A 194 -3.11 -6.38 27.44
N ASP A 195 -3.47 -7.40 26.66
CA ASP A 195 -2.52 -8.39 26.14
C ASP A 195 -1.42 -7.73 25.31
N ILE A 196 -1.79 -6.81 24.40
CA ILE A 196 -0.84 -6.06 23.56
C ILE A 196 0.15 -5.27 24.43
N LEU A 197 -0.33 -4.62 25.49
CA LEU A 197 0.51 -3.81 26.37
C LEU A 197 1.42 -4.70 27.23
N MET A 198 0.93 -5.84 27.72
CA MET A 198 1.73 -6.80 28.48
C MET A 198 2.88 -7.36 27.64
N GLU A 199 2.62 -7.74 26.39
CA GLU A 199 3.67 -8.25 25.48
C GLU A 199 4.75 -7.20 25.18
N ARG A 200 4.39 -5.91 25.16
CA ARG A 200 5.33 -4.82 24.86
C ARG A 200 6.10 -4.31 26.07
N ALA A 201 5.60 -4.55 27.28
CA ALA A 201 6.23 -4.15 28.52
C ALA A 201 7.21 -5.21 29.07
N ALA A 202 7.09 -6.45 28.58
CA ALA A 202 8.02 -7.54 28.85
C ALA A 202 9.33 -7.38 28.06
#